data_AF-A0A7C3PZ77-F1
#
_entry.id   AF-A0A7C3PZ77-F1
#
_cell.length_a   1.000
_cell.length_b   1.000
_cell.length_c   1.000
_cell.angle_alpha   90.00
_cell.angle_beta   90.00
_cell.angle_gamma   90.00
#
_symmetry.space_group_name_H-M   'P 1'
#
loop_
_entity.id
_entity.type
_entity.pdbx_description
1 polymer ?
#
loop_
_entity_poly.entity_id
_entity_poly.type
_entity_poly.pdbx_seq_one_letter_code
_entity_poly.pdbx_strand_id
1 'polypeptide(L)'
;MNTCALASLACAIVLSAPVRGVAQDSPEAFVPLFNGKDLSGWVNVNCAPSTFSVAKGAEGEPVIHCTGKPTGVIRTDKQYENFILELDFRFYEKEGNAGLFIWSDPLPAKGQPFTRAIEVQVMTGPDGDWYTCQGDVFPIHGATMTPENPRPNGGQRAYPTDRRMKEAPAWNHYR
;
A
#
# COMPACT_ATOMS: atom_id res chain seq x y z
N MET A 1 -80.53 2.53 33.28
CA MET A 1 -79.51 2.87 34.30
C MET A 1 -78.22 2.16 33.93
N ASN A 2 -77.12 2.90 33.94
CA ASN A 2 -75.70 2.47 33.91
C ASN A 2 -75.20 1.87 32.59
N THR A 3 -74.08 2.28 31.98
CA THR A 3 -73.15 3.42 32.09
C THR A 3 -72.26 3.30 30.84
N CYS A 4 -72.02 4.40 30.11
CA CYS A 4 -71.08 4.45 28.99
C CYS A 4 -69.63 4.22 29.47
N ALA A 5 -68.89 3.34 28.79
CA ALA A 5 -67.44 3.28 28.86
C ALA A 5 -66.87 3.63 27.47
N LEU A 6 -66.24 4.80 27.38
CA LEU A 6 -65.45 5.24 26.23
C LEU A 6 -64.12 4.50 26.24
N ALA A 7 -63.89 3.62 25.27
CA ALA A 7 -62.57 3.04 25.01
C ALA A 7 -61.82 3.95 24.03
N SER A 8 -60.83 4.68 24.53
CA SER A 8 -59.91 5.49 23.72
C SER A 8 -59.04 4.59 22.85
N LEU A 9 -59.22 4.67 21.54
CA LEU A 9 -58.37 4.02 20.55
C LEU A 9 -57.07 4.85 20.39
N ALA A 10 -56.01 4.46 21.10
CA ALA A 10 -54.68 5.02 20.87
C ALA A 10 -54.10 4.43 19.58
N CYS A 11 -54.15 5.21 18.49
CA CYS A 11 -53.51 4.88 17.22
C CYS A 11 -51.99 5.07 17.39
N ALA A 12 -51.25 3.99 17.58
CA ALA A 12 -49.79 4.02 17.60
C ALA A 12 -49.27 4.30 16.19
N ILE A 13 -48.87 5.55 15.93
CA ILE A 13 -48.13 5.91 14.72
C ILE A 13 -46.71 5.36 14.89
N VAL A 14 -46.43 4.22 14.26
CA VAL A 14 -45.07 3.71 14.13
C VAL A 14 -44.38 4.58 13.08
N LEU A 15 -43.60 5.57 13.53
CA LEU A 15 -42.65 6.30 12.69
C LEU A 15 -41.54 5.33 12.29
N SER A 16 -41.69 4.67 11.14
CA SER A 16 -40.59 3.97 10.48
C SER A 16 -39.58 5.02 10.02
N ALA A 17 -38.48 5.17 10.76
CA ALA A 17 -37.33 5.93 10.30
C ALA A 17 -36.86 5.32 8.97
N PRO A 18 -36.52 6.12 7.94
CA PRO A 18 -35.93 5.57 6.74
C PRO A 18 -34.59 4.95 7.14
N VAL A 19 -34.48 3.63 6.97
CA VAL A 19 -33.18 2.96 6.92
C VAL A 19 -32.43 3.67 5.80
N ARG A 20 -31.41 4.44 6.16
CA ARG A 20 -30.45 4.96 5.18
C ARG A 20 -29.85 3.74 4.52
N GLY A 21 -30.28 3.46 3.29
CA GLY A 21 -29.61 2.50 2.43
C GLY A 21 -28.14 2.91 2.38
N VAL A 22 -27.26 1.99 2.79
CA VAL A 22 -25.84 2.07 2.46
C VAL A 22 -25.80 2.21 0.94
N ALA A 23 -25.31 3.35 0.46
CA ALA A 23 -25.08 3.53 -0.95
C ALA A 23 -24.21 2.34 -1.40
N GLN A 24 -24.68 1.59 -2.39
CA GLN A 24 -23.82 0.62 -3.06
C GLN A 24 -22.70 1.41 -3.71
N ASP A 25 -21.51 1.34 -3.11
CA ASP A 25 -20.29 1.86 -3.71
C ASP A 25 -20.16 1.20 -5.09
N SER A 26 -20.28 2.04 -6.12
CA SER A 26 -19.80 1.68 -7.44
C SER A 26 -18.31 1.35 -7.28
N PRO A 27 -17.76 0.32 -7.96
CA PRO A 27 -16.34 0.02 -7.82
C PRO A 27 -15.55 1.30 -8.14
N GLU A 28 -14.90 1.87 -7.12
CA GLU A 28 -14.08 3.06 -7.31
C GLU A 28 -13.03 2.73 -8.37
N ALA A 29 -13.05 3.46 -9.49
CA ALA A 29 -12.08 3.26 -10.55
C ALA A 29 -10.68 3.61 -10.02
N PHE A 30 -9.69 2.77 -10.29
CA PHE A 30 -8.30 3.05 -9.93
C PHE A 30 -7.84 4.40 -10.52
N VAL A 31 -7.19 5.21 -9.68
CA VAL A 31 -6.58 6.47 -10.09
C VAL A 31 -5.07 6.25 -10.28
N PRO A 32 -4.51 6.56 -11.47
CA PRO A 32 -3.08 6.38 -11.70
C PRO A 32 -2.22 7.27 -10.78
N LEU A 33 -1.30 6.66 -10.02
CA LEU A 33 -0.26 7.39 -9.29
C LEU A 33 0.89 7.84 -10.19
N PHE A 34 1.14 7.10 -11.29
CA PHE A 34 2.11 7.47 -12.31
C PHE A 34 1.40 7.88 -13.60
N ASN A 35 1.72 9.07 -14.12
CA ASN A 35 1.03 9.66 -15.26
C ASN A 35 1.62 9.25 -16.64
N GLY A 36 2.69 8.45 -16.65
CA GLY A 36 3.36 7.98 -17.87
C GLY A 36 4.26 9.01 -18.56
N LYS A 37 4.45 10.21 -17.98
CA LYS A 37 5.18 11.32 -18.61
C LYS A 37 6.30 11.84 -17.72
N ASP A 38 6.01 12.08 -16.45
CA ASP A 38 6.93 12.65 -15.48
C ASP A 38 6.57 12.20 -14.05
N LEU A 39 7.26 12.75 -13.06
CA LEU A 39 7.03 12.46 -11.65
C LEU A 39 6.13 13.51 -10.98
N SER A 40 5.28 14.21 -11.73
CA SER A 40 4.25 15.07 -11.13
C SER A 40 3.35 14.24 -10.23
N GLY A 41 3.04 14.74 -9.03
CA GLY A 41 2.37 13.97 -7.98
C GLY A 41 3.32 13.19 -7.07
N TRP A 42 4.63 13.23 -7.33
CA TRP A 42 5.67 12.66 -6.48
C TRP A 42 6.59 13.75 -5.93
N VAL A 43 7.06 13.52 -4.71
CA VAL A 43 7.99 14.39 -3.98
C VAL A 43 9.28 13.61 -3.75
N ASN A 44 10.39 14.16 -4.23
CA ASN A 44 11.72 13.67 -3.86
C ASN A 44 12.01 14.07 -2.41
N VAL A 45 12.31 13.08 -1.55
CA VAL A 45 12.55 13.29 -0.12
C VAL A 45 14.04 13.50 0.17
N ASN A 46 14.89 12.59 -0.30
CA ASN A 46 16.33 12.58 0.02
C ASN A 46 17.20 11.93 -1.07
N CYS A 47 16.71 11.91 -2.32
CA CYS A 47 17.43 11.35 -3.46
C CYS A 47 18.16 12.41 -4.27
N ALA A 48 19.16 11.97 -5.06
CA ALA A 48 19.71 12.82 -6.11
C ALA A 48 18.66 13.00 -7.23
N PRO A 49 18.72 14.09 -8.03
CA PRO A 49 17.80 14.29 -9.15
C PRO A 49 17.82 13.16 -10.20
N SER A 50 18.90 12.38 -10.25
CA SER A 50 19.07 11.24 -11.16
C SER A 50 18.66 9.89 -10.57
N THR A 51 18.26 9.82 -9.29
CA THR A 51 17.94 8.54 -8.65
C THR A 51 16.65 7.95 -9.18
N PHE A 52 15.60 8.78 -9.34
CA PHE A 52 14.31 8.41 -9.91
C PHE A 52 14.06 9.25 -11.16
N SER A 53 13.75 8.60 -12.27
CA SER A 53 13.45 9.26 -13.54
C SER A 53 12.41 8.47 -14.34
N VAL A 54 11.77 9.12 -15.32
CA VAL A 54 10.94 8.41 -16.29
C VAL A 54 11.82 7.89 -17.42
N ALA A 55 11.67 6.62 -17.74
CA ALA A 55 12.37 5.95 -18.83
C ALA A 55 11.39 5.14 -19.70
N LYS A 56 11.88 4.61 -20.82
CA LYS A 56 11.14 3.62 -21.61
C LYS A 56 11.50 2.22 -21.10
N GLY A 57 10.47 1.42 -20.82
CA GLY A 57 10.57 0.02 -20.50
C GLY A 57 10.88 -0.83 -21.73
N ALA A 58 10.77 -2.15 -21.58
CA ALA A 58 11.26 -3.09 -22.61
C ALA A 58 10.35 -3.10 -23.85
N GLU A 59 9.07 -2.75 -23.66
CA GLU A 59 8.04 -2.71 -24.71
C GLU A 59 7.77 -1.25 -25.15
N GLY A 60 8.59 -0.30 -24.68
CA GLY A 60 8.47 1.13 -24.99
C GLY A 60 7.48 1.89 -24.11
N GLU A 61 6.85 1.22 -23.15
CA GLU A 61 5.99 1.76 -22.11
C GLU A 61 6.76 2.72 -21.19
N PRO A 62 6.17 3.83 -20.72
CA PRO A 62 6.82 4.66 -19.72
C PRO A 62 6.90 3.92 -18.39
N VAL A 63 8.06 3.99 -17.72
CA VAL A 63 8.29 3.42 -16.39
C VAL A 63 9.01 4.41 -15.49
N ILE A 64 8.81 4.30 -14.18
CA ILE A 64 9.69 4.95 -13.20
C ILE A 64 10.93 4.06 -13.06
N HIS A 65 12.09 4.58 -13.43
CA HIS A 65 13.37 3.92 -13.28
C HIS A 65 14.08 4.42 -12.02
N CYS A 66 14.55 3.49 -11.18
CA CYS A 66 15.31 3.78 -9.97
C CYS A 66 16.75 3.25 -10.09
N THR A 67 17.74 4.11 -9.89
CA THR A 67 19.16 3.70 -9.90
C THR A 67 19.62 3.16 -8.53
N GLY A 68 18.85 3.41 -7.47
CA GLY A 68 19.20 3.10 -6.09
C GLY A 68 20.37 3.93 -5.52
N LYS A 69 20.84 4.97 -6.24
CA LYS A 69 22.04 5.74 -5.91
C LYS A 69 21.75 7.25 -5.85
N PRO A 70 21.92 7.91 -4.68
CA PRO A 70 22.00 7.28 -3.36
C PRO A 70 20.71 6.53 -3.01
N THR A 71 20.78 5.67 -2.00
CA THR A 71 19.58 5.07 -1.39
C THR A 71 18.74 6.16 -0.75
N GLY A 72 17.46 6.18 -1.05
CA GLY A 72 16.49 7.14 -0.54
C GLY A 72 15.10 6.83 -1.07
N VAL A 73 14.16 7.75 -0.84
CA VAL A 73 12.76 7.56 -1.21
C VAL A 73 12.19 8.76 -1.98
N ILE A 74 11.23 8.45 -2.84
CA ILE A 74 10.20 9.40 -3.28
C ILE A 74 8.88 9.00 -2.63
N ARG A 75 7.96 9.95 -2.48
CA ARG A 75 6.61 9.68 -1.95
C ARG A 75 5.56 10.39 -2.79
N THR A 76 4.31 9.94 -2.71
CA THR A 76 3.19 10.70 -3.25
C THR A 76 3.08 12.07 -2.56
N ASP A 77 2.61 13.07 -3.29
CA ASP A 77 2.27 14.38 -2.74
C ASP A 77 1.03 14.31 -1.83
N LYS A 78 0.06 13.46 -2.21
CA LYS A 78 -1.13 13.11 -1.44
C LYS A 78 -0.84 12.04 -0.40
N GLN A 79 -1.59 12.11 0.70
CA GLN A 79 -1.62 11.10 1.75
C GLN A 79 -2.83 10.20 1.56
N TYR A 80 -2.66 8.91 1.84
CA TYR A 80 -3.72 7.90 1.78
C TYR A 80 -3.74 7.14 3.10
N GLU A 81 -4.93 6.83 3.59
CA GLU A 81 -5.12 6.03 4.80
C GLU A 81 -5.58 4.62 4.44
N ASN A 82 -6.79 4.50 3.91
CA ASN A 82 -7.33 3.24 3.37
C ASN A 82 -7.28 3.29 1.85
N PHE A 83 -6.71 2.27 1.21
CA PHE A 83 -6.56 2.22 -0.23
C PHE A 83 -6.44 0.77 -0.71
N ILE A 84 -6.73 0.56 -1.99
CA ILE A 84 -6.28 -0.60 -2.76
C ILE A 84 -5.23 -0.06 -3.73
N LEU A 85 -4.04 -0.66 -3.75
CA LEU A 85 -2.92 -0.24 -4.59
C LEU A 85 -2.54 -1.39 -5.50
N GLU A 86 -2.43 -1.10 -6.79
CA GLU A 86 -1.79 -2.01 -7.75
C GLU A 86 -0.45 -1.43 -8.22
N LEU A 87 0.57 -2.27 -8.27
CA LEU A 87 1.92 -1.90 -8.67
C LEU A 87 2.55 -3.04 -9.49
N ASP A 88 3.01 -2.71 -10.69
CA ASP A 88 3.92 -3.56 -11.44
C ASP A 88 5.37 -3.13 -11.24
N PHE A 89 6.26 -4.09 -11.02
CA PHE A 89 7.69 -3.84 -10.88
C PHE A 89 8.52 -4.95 -11.52
N ARG A 90 9.78 -4.62 -11.82
CA ARG A 90 10.79 -5.60 -12.24
C ARG A 90 12.18 -5.15 -11.85
N PHE A 91 13.10 -6.10 -11.80
CA PHE A 91 14.53 -5.85 -11.70
C PHE A 91 15.19 -6.13 -13.05
N TYR A 92 16.29 -5.44 -13.35
CA TYR A 92 17.14 -5.78 -14.50
C TYR A 92 18.28 -6.71 -14.11
N GLU A 93 18.76 -6.59 -12.87
CA GLU A 93 19.80 -7.42 -12.30
C GLU A 93 19.21 -8.61 -11.56
N LYS A 94 19.96 -9.72 -11.49
CA LYS A 94 19.54 -10.95 -10.79
C LYS A 94 19.25 -10.70 -9.31
N GLU A 95 20.01 -9.80 -8.69
CA GLU A 95 19.90 -9.41 -7.29
C GLU A 95 19.62 -7.92 -7.19
N GLY A 96 18.69 -7.55 -6.31
CA GLY A 96 18.25 -6.18 -6.16
C GLY A 96 17.28 -6.04 -5.00
N ASN A 97 17.33 -4.88 -4.34
CA ASN A 97 16.50 -4.59 -3.18
C ASN A 97 15.94 -3.16 -3.29
N ALA A 98 14.62 -3.06 -3.21
CA ALA A 98 13.82 -1.85 -3.19
C ALA A 98 12.66 -2.06 -2.21
N GLY A 99 11.78 -1.07 -2.07
CA GLY A 99 10.65 -1.19 -1.17
C GLY A 99 9.47 -0.34 -1.62
N LEU A 100 8.27 -0.84 -1.33
CA LEU A 100 7.05 -0.05 -1.30
C LEU A 100 6.76 0.30 0.16
N PHE A 101 6.76 1.59 0.49
CA PHE A 101 6.55 2.07 1.86
C PHE A 101 5.14 2.63 2.00
N ILE A 102 4.29 1.96 2.78
CA ILE A 102 2.93 2.38 3.10
C ILE A 102 2.86 3.00 4.51
N TRP A 103 1.90 3.91 4.71
CA TRP A 103 1.77 4.72 5.93
C TRP A 103 3.12 5.33 6.36
N SER A 104 3.80 5.88 5.36
CA SER A 104 5.16 6.39 5.44
C SER A 104 5.19 7.83 5.93
N ASP A 105 6.07 8.11 6.89
CA ASP A 105 6.35 9.47 7.37
C ASP A 105 6.91 10.36 6.23
N PRO A 106 6.76 11.69 6.34
CA PRO A 106 7.18 12.61 5.27
C PRO A 106 8.70 12.77 5.13
N LEU A 107 9.47 12.40 6.16
CA LEU A 107 10.92 12.59 6.24
C LEU A 107 11.61 11.32 6.76
N PRO A 108 12.88 11.07 6.37
CA PRO A 108 13.62 9.91 6.83
C PRO A 108 13.78 9.87 8.34
N ALA A 109 13.82 8.67 8.91
CA ALA A 109 14.20 8.49 10.29
C ALA A 109 15.65 8.97 10.50
N LYS A 110 15.94 9.46 11.71
CA LYS A 110 17.24 10.08 12.01
C LYS A 110 18.40 9.11 11.70
N GLY A 111 19.28 9.53 10.79
CA GLY A 111 20.47 8.75 10.39
C GLY A 111 20.16 7.56 9.46
N GLN A 112 18.95 7.48 8.90
CA GLN A 112 18.53 6.43 8.00
C GLN A 112 18.13 7.02 6.64
N PRO A 113 18.30 6.29 5.53
CA PRO A 113 17.83 6.73 4.23
C PRO A 113 16.31 6.57 4.05
N PHE A 114 15.66 5.77 4.91
CA PHE A 114 14.23 5.48 4.85
C PHE A 114 13.44 6.17 5.95
N THR A 115 12.14 6.32 5.72
CA THR A 115 11.15 6.90 6.63
C THR A 115 10.65 5.85 7.60
N ARG A 116 10.00 6.28 8.69
CA ARG A 116 9.15 5.36 9.47
C ARG A 116 7.98 4.94 8.59
N ALA A 117 7.78 3.64 8.40
CA ALA A 117 6.74 3.10 7.51
C ALA A 117 6.45 1.63 7.81
N ILE A 118 5.42 1.09 7.15
CA ILE A 118 5.33 -0.34 6.88
C ILE A 118 5.88 -0.57 5.48
N GLU A 119 6.86 -1.46 5.36
CA GLU A 119 7.48 -1.83 4.09
C GLU A 119 6.85 -3.11 3.57
N VAL A 120 6.43 -3.07 2.30
CA VAL A 120 6.12 -4.24 1.47
C VAL A 120 7.35 -4.49 0.61
N GLN A 121 8.04 -5.59 0.89
CA GLN A 121 9.36 -5.88 0.33
C GLN A 121 9.31 -5.99 -1.20
N VAL A 122 10.22 -5.30 -1.89
CA VAL A 122 10.41 -5.45 -3.34
C VAL A 122 11.83 -5.92 -3.57
N MET A 123 12.04 -7.22 -3.76
CA MET A 123 13.39 -7.79 -3.79
C MET A 123 13.51 -8.95 -4.78
N THR A 124 14.69 -9.11 -5.38
CA THR A 124 15.08 -10.30 -6.14
C THR A 124 16.42 -10.81 -5.63
N GLY A 125 16.60 -12.13 -5.66
CA GLY A 125 17.75 -12.82 -5.09
C GLY A 125 17.34 -13.99 -4.19
N PRO A 126 18.29 -14.58 -3.45
CA PRO A 126 17.99 -15.67 -2.53
C PRO A 126 17.25 -15.15 -1.29
N ASP A 127 16.40 -16.00 -0.72
CA ASP A 127 15.90 -15.79 0.64
C ASP A 127 17.04 -15.92 1.65
N GLY A 128 16.89 -15.24 2.80
CA GLY A 128 17.75 -15.44 3.95
C GLY A 128 17.03 -16.12 5.10
N ASP A 129 17.78 -16.46 6.14
CA ASP A 129 17.22 -17.00 7.40
C ASP A 129 16.17 -16.07 8.04
N TRP A 130 16.21 -14.80 7.65
CA TRP A 130 15.35 -13.76 8.20
C TRP A 130 14.69 -12.84 7.19
N TYR A 131 14.56 -13.24 5.94
CA TYR A 131 13.69 -12.52 5.01
C TYR A 131 13.39 -13.41 3.81
N THR A 132 12.30 -13.11 3.12
CA THR A 132 12.09 -13.65 1.77
C THR A 132 12.13 -12.55 0.73
N CYS A 133 12.36 -12.94 -0.52
CA CYS A 133 12.18 -12.06 -1.67
C CYS A 133 10.72 -12.06 -2.18
N GLN A 134 9.76 -12.61 -1.42
CA GLN A 134 8.42 -12.96 -1.91
C GLN A 134 7.33 -11.97 -1.49
N GLY A 135 7.71 -10.77 -1.02
CA GLY A 135 6.76 -9.73 -0.58
C GLY A 135 6.48 -9.73 0.92
N ASP A 136 7.49 -9.95 1.75
CA ASP A 136 7.39 -9.77 3.21
C ASP A 136 6.81 -8.38 3.54
N VAL A 137 5.98 -8.30 4.58
CA VAL A 137 5.46 -7.02 5.10
C VAL A 137 5.95 -6.80 6.52
N PHE A 138 6.55 -5.65 6.82
CA PHE A 138 7.16 -5.40 8.13
C PHE A 138 7.28 -3.92 8.47
N PRO A 139 7.26 -3.55 9.76
CA PRO A 139 7.47 -2.17 10.17
C PRO A 139 8.95 -1.83 10.18
N ILE A 140 9.27 -0.59 9.83
CA ILE A 140 10.63 -0.05 9.90
C ILE A 140 10.67 1.24 10.73
N HIS A 141 11.85 1.49 11.31
CA HIS A 141 12.20 2.76 11.97
C HIS A 141 11.18 3.27 13.01
N GLY A 142 10.72 2.36 13.88
CA GLY A 142 9.83 2.68 15.00
C GLY A 142 8.34 2.59 14.67
N ALA A 143 7.97 2.22 13.44
CA ALA A 143 6.62 1.76 13.15
C ALA A 143 6.35 0.44 13.89
N THR A 144 5.08 0.09 14.01
CA THR A 144 4.62 -1.15 14.63
C THR A 144 3.47 -1.73 13.84
N MET A 145 3.40 -3.06 13.77
CA MET A 145 2.24 -3.75 13.23
C MET A 145 2.02 -5.07 13.97
N THR A 146 0.82 -5.61 13.85
CA THR A 146 0.48 -6.98 14.26
C THR A 146 0.31 -7.80 12.99
N PRO A 147 1.28 -8.66 12.62
CA PRO A 147 1.17 -9.48 11.42
C PRO A 147 0.14 -10.60 11.62
N GLU A 148 -0.64 -10.90 10.58
CA GLU A 148 -1.54 -12.06 10.58
C GLU A 148 -0.76 -13.38 10.52
N ASN A 149 0.36 -13.40 9.80
CA ASN A 149 1.24 -14.56 9.61
C ASN A 149 2.67 -14.25 10.09
N PRO A 150 2.86 -14.10 11.42
CA PRO A 150 4.18 -13.87 12.00
C PRO A 150 5.12 -15.05 11.74
N ARG A 151 6.41 -14.82 11.97
CA ARG A 151 7.36 -15.92 12.08
C ARG A 151 7.03 -16.89 13.21
N PRO A 152 7.55 -18.13 13.13
CA PRO A 152 7.49 -19.09 14.24
C PRO A 152 8.02 -18.54 15.57
N ASN A 153 9.06 -17.70 15.53
CA ASN A 153 9.68 -17.12 16.73
C ASN A 153 9.11 -15.75 17.12
N GLY A 154 7.96 -15.37 16.53
CA GLY A 154 7.33 -14.07 16.74
C GLY A 154 8.01 -12.92 16.00
N GLY A 155 7.62 -11.69 16.38
CA GLY A 155 8.04 -10.46 15.72
C GLY A 155 6.94 -9.83 14.86
N GLN A 156 7.24 -8.68 14.28
CA GLN A 156 6.25 -7.86 13.56
C GLN A 156 6.34 -8.01 12.03
N ARG A 157 7.09 -8.98 11.51
CA ARG A 157 7.17 -9.28 10.07
C ARG A 157 6.15 -10.36 9.70
N ALA A 158 5.33 -10.05 8.73
CA ALA A 158 4.44 -10.96 8.03
C ALA A 158 5.19 -11.63 6.88
N TYR A 159 5.14 -12.96 6.82
CA TYR A 159 5.74 -13.75 5.73
C TYR A 159 4.71 -13.98 4.63
N PRO A 160 5.11 -14.09 3.36
CA PRO A 160 4.15 -14.33 2.29
C PRO A 160 3.56 -15.73 2.43
N THR A 161 2.26 -15.86 2.13
CA THR A 161 1.57 -17.16 2.13
C THR A 161 1.90 -18.00 0.91
N ASP A 162 2.34 -17.35 -0.18
CA ASP A 162 2.72 -17.97 -1.44
C ASP A 162 4.02 -17.38 -1.99
N ARG A 163 4.76 -18.19 -2.75
CA ARG A 163 5.99 -17.74 -3.43
C ARG A 163 5.68 -17.43 -4.89
N ARG A 164 5.58 -16.14 -5.23
CA ARG A 164 5.15 -15.66 -6.56
C ARG A 164 6.13 -14.71 -7.25
N MET A 165 7.25 -14.38 -6.61
CA MET A 165 8.27 -13.50 -7.21
C MET A 165 8.89 -14.18 -8.42
N LYS A 166 8.85 -13.51 -9.57
CA LYS A 166 9.47 -13.94 -10.83
C LYS A 166 10.84 -13.29 -10.97
N GLU A 167 11.84 -14.08 -11.32
CA GLU A 167 13.22 -13.62 -11.50
C GLU A 167 13.35 -12.48 -12.54
N ALA A 168 14.39 -11.67 -12.39
CA ALA A 168 14.73 -10.64 -13.38
C ALA A 168 14.93 -11.25 -14.79
N PRO A 169 14.43 -10.61 -15.87
CA PRO A 169 13.79 -9.29 -15.92
C PRO A 169 12.25 -9.31 -15.94
N ALA A 170 11.61 -10.37 -15.43
CA ALA A 170 10.16 -10.52 -15.54
C ALA A 170 9.38 -9.48 -14.72
N TRP A 171 8.23 -9.07 -15.23
CA TRP A 171 7.27 -8.23 -14.52
C TRP A 171 6.56 -9.00 -13.40
N ASN A 172 6.58 -8.40 -12.21
CA ASN A 172 5.86 -8.81 -11.01
C ASN A 172 4.72 -7.84 -10.75
N HIS A 173 3.66 -8.32 -10.12
CA HIS A 173 2.42 -7.57 -9.86
C HIS A 173 2.03 -7.69 -8.39
N TYR A 174 1.87 -6.57 -7.72
CA TYR A 174 1.28 -6.46 -6.37
C TYR A 174 -0.11 -5.84 -6.43
N ARG A 175 -1.00 -6.36 -5.57
CA ARG A 175 -2.36 -5.90 -5.33
C ARG A 175 -2.74 -6.16 -3.87
#